data_AF-A0A813IU09-F1
#
_entry.id   AF-A0A813IU09-F1
#
_cell.length_a   1.000
_cell.length_b   1.000
_cell.length_c   1.000
_cell.angle_alpha   90.00
_cell.angle_beta   90.00
_cell.angle_gamma   90.00
#
_symmetry.space_group_name_H-M   'P 1'
#
loop_
_entity.id
_entity.type
_entity.pdbx_description
1 polymer ?
#
loop_
_entity_poly.entity_id
_entity_poly.type
_entity_poly.pdbx_seq_one_letter_code
_entity_poly.pdbx_strand_id
1 'polypeptide(L)'
;MNLQRFELFKVCRQFGWKGDVRALWQALDNDSCGTASLEELDPKCARQLACFKYWAENNFGSKPALAMWKAIDRRSKTRLSHEQFIRELHNLGFEDRGVKTLTYWLDWQAKKCICFEDIQFLDTWKPPAWLVAEPDPDAAQKM
;
A
#
# COMPACT_ATOMS: atom_id res chain seq x y z
N MET A 1 -0.56 10.11 0.76
CA MET A 1 0.68 9.71 1.46
C MET A 1 1.76 10.16 0.51
N ASN A 2 2.51 11.18 0.89
CA ASN A 2 3.31 11.95 -0.06
C ASN A 2 4.74 11.94 0.46
N LEU A 3 5.67 11.46 -0.36
CA LEU A 3 7.09 11.45 -0.04
C LEU A 3 7.67 12.82 -0.39
N GLN A 4 8.30 13.48 0.58
CA GLN A 4 8.95 14.75 0.34
C GLN A 4 10.41 14.57 -0.10
N ARG A 5 10.93 15.52 -0.88
CA ARG A 5 12.30 15.46 -1.41
C ARG A 5 13.36 15.20 -0.35
N PHE A 6 13.26 15.86 0.80
CA PHE A 6 14.26 15.67 1.87
C PHE A 6 14.20 14.27 2.48
N GLU A 7 13.02 13.64 2.52
CA GLU A 7 12.83 12.30 3.07
C GLU A 7 13.48 11.26 2.15
N LEU A 8 13.28 11.37 0.83
CA LEU A 8 13.98 10.51 -0.13
C LEU A 8 15.51 10.65 0.01
N PHE A 9 16.02 11.89 0.11
CA PHE A 9 17.45 12.13 0.22
C PHE A 9 18.04 11.54 1.50
N LYS A 10 17.30 11.64 2.61
CA LYS A 10 17.67 11.05 3.89
C LYS A 10 17.72 9.52 3.80
N VAL A 11 16.71 8.90 3.20
CA VAL A 11 16.63 7.44 3.03
C VAL A 11 17.73 6.93 2.09
N CYS A 12 17.91 7.52 0.91
CA CYS A 12 18.98 7.14 -0.02
C CYS A 12 20.37 7.19 0.63
N ARG A 13 20.62 8.21 1.47
CA ARG A 13 21.88 8.32 2.23
C ARG A 13 22.02 7.22 3.28
N GLN A 14 20.95 6.89 4.01
CA GLN A 14 20.95 5.81 5.00
C GLN A 14 21.17 4.43 4.38
N PHE A 15 20.60 4.18 3.20
CA PHE A 15 20.77 2.92 2.47
C PHE A 15 22.09 2.82 1.70
N GLY A 16 22.93 3.86 1.72
CA GLY A 16 24.22 3.86 1.02
C GLY A 16 24.08 3.89 -0.50
N TRP A 17 22.99 4.48 -1.02
CA TRP A 17 22.79 4.64 -2.45
C TRP A 17 23.93 5.44 -3.08
N LYS A 18 24.54 4.90 -4.14
CA LYS A 18 25.71 5.49 -4.81
C LYS A 18 25.38 6.28 -6.07
N GLY A 19 24.13 6.23 -6.55
CA GLY A 19 23.68 6.96 -7.73
C GLY A 19 23.30 8.41 -7.40
N ASP A 20 23.01 9.19 -8.45
CA ASP A 20 22.55 10.57 -8.27
C ASP A 20 21.10 10.61 -7.76
N VAL A 21 20.94 10.98 -6.49
CA VAL A 21 19.65 11.09 -5.81
C VAL A 21 18.80 12.24 -6.40
N ARG A 22 19.43 13.26 -7.01
CA ARG A 22 18.70 14.34 -7.69
C ARG A 22 18.08 13.87 -8.99
N ALA A 23 18.82 13.10 -9.77
CA ALA A 23 18.30 12.47 -10.99
C ALA A 23 17.19 11.45 -10.64
N LEU A 24 17.35 10.68 -9.55
CA LEU A 24 16.30 9.79 -9.04
C LEU A 24 15.04 10.58 -8.65
N TRP A 25 15.18 11.70 -7.94
CA TRP A 25 14.04 12.56 -7.59
C TRP A 25 13.35 13.12 -8.84
N GLN A 26 14.12 13.59 -9.83
CA GLN A 26 13.54 14.09 -11.09
C GLN A 26 12.78 13.01 -11.87
N ALA A 27 13.21 11.75 -11.78
CA ALA A 27 12.50 10.64 -12.40
C ALA A 27 11.20 10.28 -11.65
N LEU A 28 11.13 10.54 -10.34
CA LEU A 28 9.98 10.26 -9.49
C LEU A 28 8.95 11.41 -9.48
N ASP A 29 9.41 12.65 -9.42
CA ASP A 29 8.62 13.90 -9.39
C ASP A 29 8.41 14.43 -10.82
N ASN A 30 7.82 13.58 -11.69
CA ASN A 30 7.70 13.85 -13.12
C ASN A 30 6.73 15.01 -13.42
N ASP A 31 5.81 15.31 -12.50
CA ASP A 31 4.90 16.46 -12.58
C ASP A 31 5.48 17.74 -11.92
N SER A 32 6.68 17.66 -11.33
CA SER A 32 7.33 18.75 -10.59
C SER A 32 6.45 19.35 -9.47
N CYS A 33 5.52 18.59 -8.91
CA CYS A 33 4.65 19.06 -7.83
C CYS A 33 5.37 19.14 -6.48
N GLY A 34 6.59 18.59 -6.39
CA GLY A 34 7.44 18.66 -5.19
C GLY A 34 7.14 17.57 -4.16
N THR A 35 6.28 16.62 -4.49
CA THR A 35 6.01 15.42 -3.70
C THR A 35 5.84 14.20 -4.58
N ALA A 36 6.52 13.09 -4.29
CA ALA A 36 6.29 11.84 -5.00
C ALA A 36 5.19 11.03 -4.29
N SER A 37 4.16 10.63 -5.04
CA SER A 37 3.08 9.78 -4.53
C SER A 37 3.45 8.30 -4.66
N LEU A 38 2.75 7.42 -3.93
CA LEU A 38 3.07 5.98 -3.92
C LEU A 38 2.92 5.36 -5.32
N GLU A 39 1.95 5.84 -6.09
CA GLU A 39 1.68 5.47 -7.48
C GLU A 39 2.81 5.84 -8.46
N GLU A 40 3.59 6.87 -8.16
CA GLU A 40 4.75 7.28 -8.97
C GLU A 40 6.00 6.48 -8.59
N LEU A 41 6.10 6.10 -7.33
CA LEU A 41 7.20 5.29 -6.81
C LEU A 41 7.07 3.81 -7.21
N ASP A 42 5.89 3.23 -6.99
CA ASP A 42 5.58 1.85 -7.32
C ASP A 42 4.09 1.70 -7.67
N PRO A 43 3.72 1.81 -8.96
CA PRO A 43 2.33 1.71 -9.40
C PRO A 43 1.73 0.32 -9.14
N LYS A 44 2.54 -0.74 -9.10
CA LYS A 44 2.05 -2.11 -8.82
C LYS A 44 1.67 -2.24 -7.35
N CYS A 45 2.52 -1.74 -6.47
CA CYS A 45 2.25 -1.68 -5.03
C CYS A 45 1.03 -0.82 -4.73
N ALA A 46 0.99 0.39 -5.29
CA ALA A 46 -0.14 1.31 -5.13
C ALA A 46 -1.47 0.66 -5.56
N ARG A 47 -1.51 -0.03 -6.70
CA ARG A 47 -2.71 -0.72 -7.17
C ARG A 47 -3.17 -1.82 -6.22
N GLN A 48 -2.27 -2.70 -5.79
CA GLN A 48 -2.62 -3.80 -4.89
C GLN A 48 -3.10 -3.30 -3.53
N LEU A 49 -2.46 -2.27 -2.96
CA LEU A 49 -2.91 -1.63 -1.73
C LEU A 49 -4.27 -0.96 -1.92
N ALA A 50 -4.53 -0.34 -3.08
CA ALA A 50 -5.81 0.28 -3.39
C ALA A 50 -6.94 -0.77 -3.51
N CYS A 51 -6.68 -1.90 -4.18
CA CYS A 51 -7.62 -3.03 -4.24
C CYS A 51 -7.91 -3.60 -2.85
N PHE A 52 -6.87 -3.76 -2.02
CA PHE A 52 -7.03 -4.22 -0.64
C PHE A 52 -7.87 -3.24 0.19
N LYS A 53 -7.60 -1.94 0.08
CA LYS A 53 -8.41 -0.90 0.74
C LYS A 53 -9.86 -0.93 0.27
N TYR A 54 -10.11 -1.02 -1.03
CA TYR A 54 -11.46 -1.07 -1.59
C TYR A 54 -12.25 -2.28 -1.07
N TRP A 55 -11.63 -3.46 -1.05
CA TRP A 55 -12.21 -4.64 -0.43
C TRP A 55 -12.51 -4.42 1.06
N ALA A 56 -11.57 -3.84 1.81
CA ALA A 56 -11.74 -3.58 3.24
C ALA A 56 -12.89 -2.58 3.49
N GLU A 57 -13.00 -1.52 2.69
CA GLU A 57 -14.07 -0.53 2.79
C GLU A 57 -15.45 -1.12 2.49
N ASN A 58 -15.55 -2.00 1.49
CA ASN A 58 -16.80 -2.69 1.16
C ASN A 58 -17.27 -3.66 2.25
N ASN A 59 -16.35 -4.27 3.01
CA ASN A 59 -16.70 -5.25 4.05
C ASN A 59 -16.86 -4.62 5.44
N PHE A 60 -16.12 -3.55 5.74
CA PHE A 60 -16.00 -2.99 7.09
C PHE A 60 -16.40 -1.51 7.19
N GLY A 61 -16.79 -0.87 6.08
CA GLY A 61 -17.21 0.53 6.02
C GLY A 61 -16.06 1.51 5.77
N SER A 62 -16.34 2.81 5.88
CA SER A 62 -15.42 3.89 5.46
C SER A 62 -14.12 4.03 6.27
N LYS A 63 -14.05 3.42 7.46
CA LYS A 63 -12.83 3.34 8.29
C LYS A 63 -12.57 1.88 8.64
N PRO A 64 -12.10 1.08 7.68
CA PRO A 64 -12.09 -0.36 7.81
C PRO A 64 -11.01 -0.88 8.75
N ALA A 65 -9.95 -0.13 9.05
CA ALA A 65 -8.75 -0.68 9.71
C ALA A 65 -9.07 -1.35 11.05
N LEU A 66 -9.79 -0.67 11.94
CA LEU A 66 -10.10 -1.19 13.28
C LEU A 66 -11.07 -2.38 13.24
N ALA A 67 -12.11 -2.28 12.40
CA ALA A 67 -13.13 -3.32 12.28
C ALA A 67 -12.55 -4.59 11.62
N MET A 68 -11.75 -4.42 10.57
CA MET A 68 -11.00 -5.50 9.93
C MET A 68 -10.02 -6.15 10.91
N TRP A 69 -9.24 -5.36 11.66
CA TRP A 69 -8.31 -5.90 12.65
C TRP A 69 -9.00 -6.78 13.68
N LYS A 70 -10.13 -6.33 14.23
CA LYS A 70 -10.92 -7.11 15.19
C LYS A 70 -11.48 -8.40 14.59
N ALA A 71 -11.77 -8.42 13.29
CA ALA A 71 -12.28 -9.61 12.60
C ALA A 71 -11.18 -10.67 12.35
N ILE A 72 -9.95 -10.24 12.06
CA ILE A 72 -8.80 -11.13 11.83
C ILE A 72 -8.09 -11.52 13.14
N ASP A 73 -8.00 -10.63 14.13
CA ASP A 73 -7.35 -10.89 15.41
C ASP A 73 -8.31 -11.51 16.44
N ARG A 74 -8.86 -12.68 16.10
CA ARG A 74 -9.82 -13.40 16.96
C ARG A 74 -9.25 -13.85 18.31
N ARG A 75 -7.92 -13.89 18.44
CA ARG A 75 -7.22 -14.37 19.64
C ARG A 75 -6.58 -13.22 20.43
N SER A 76 -6.86 -11.96 20.09
CA SER A 76 -6.22 -10.78 20.69
C SER A 76 -4.69 -10.87 20.71
N LYS A 77 -4.14 -11.53 19.69
CA LYS A 77 -2.71 -11.53 19.40
C LYS A 77 -2.42 -10.21 18.72
N THR A 78 -1.95 -9.26 19.51
CA THR A 78 -1.45 -7.94 19.06
C THR A 78 -0.52 -7.96 17.85
N ARG A 79 -0.02 -9.14 17.43
CA ARG A 79 0.78 -9.42 16.24
C ARG A 79 0.32 -10.70 15.56
N LEU A 80 0.13 -10.65 14.25
CA LEU A 80 -0.19 -11.82 13.41
C LEU A 80 0.98 -12.16 12.49
N SER A 81 1.31 -13.44 12.33
CA SER A 81 2.29 -13.84 11.32
C SER A 81 1.72 -13.66 9.91
N HIS A 82 2.59 -13.57 8.90
CA HIS A 82 2.19 -13.45 7.50
C HIS A 82 1.18 -14.54 7.09
N GLU A 83 1.46 -15.79 7.46
CA GLU A 83 0.60 -16.94 7.17
C GLU A 83 -0.76 -16.85 7.87
N GLN A 84 -0.78 -16.38 9.12
CA GLN A 84 -2.03 -16.18 9.87
C GLN A 84 -2.86 -15.07 9.24
N PHE A 85 -2.23 -13.95 8.90
CA PHE A 85 -2.91 -12.82 8.26
C PHE A 85 -3.52 -13.23 6.91
N ILE A 86 -2.77 -13.93 6.05
CA ILE A 86 -3.29 -14.44 4.77
C ILE A 86 -4.48 -15.37 4.98
N ARG A 87 -4.36 -16.31 5.94
CA ARG A 87 -5.45 -17.24 6.24
C ARG A 87 -6.72 -16.54 6.71
N GLU A 88 -6.60 -15.56 7.60
CA GLU A 88 -7.76 -14.82 8.09
C GLU A 88 -8.37 -13.92 7.01
N LEU A 89 -7.55 -13.32 6.13
CA LEU A 89 -8.04 -12.61 4.95
C LEU A 89 -8.81 -13.52 3.99
N HIS A 90 -8.30 -14.73 3.72
CA HIS A 90 -9.02 -15.72 2.92
C HIS A 90 -10.34 -16.15 3.58
N ASN A 91 -10.37 -16.33 4.90
CA ASN A 91 -11.60 -16.64 5.64
C ASN A 91 -12.66 -15.52 5.53
N LEU A 92 -12.23 -14.28 5.32
CA LEU A 92 -13.11 -13.13 5.09
C LEU A 92 -13.48 -12.92 3.62
N GLY A 93 -13.02 -13.80 2.72
CA GLY A 93 -13.33 -13.73 1.29
C GLY A 93 -12.40 -12.83 0.48
N PHE A 94 -11.22 -12.48 0.99
CA PHE A 94 -10.19 -11.82 0.19
C PHE A 94 -9.36 -12.87 -0.58
N GLU A 95 -9.68 -13.08 -1.85
CA GLU A 95 -8.99 -14.02 -2.73
C GLU A 95 -8.13 -13.29 -3.78
N ASP A 96 -7.17 -12.49 -3.31
CA ASP A 96 -6.23 -11.81 -4.21
C ASP A 96 -4.94 -12.63 -4.41
N ARG A 97 -4.54 -12.85 -5.66
CA ARG A 97 -3.31 -13.60 -6.00
C ARG A 97 -2.03 -12.92 -5.45
N GLY A 98 -2.09 -11.62 -5.20
CA GLY A 98 -1.02 -10.78 -4.66
C GLY A 98 -1.00 -10.67 -3.14
N VAL A 99 -1.90 -11.33 -2.39
CA VAL A 99 -1.96 -11.20 -0.91
C VAL A 99 -0.63 -11.52 -0.22
N LYS A 100 0.16 -12.45 -0.78
CA LYS A 100 1.51 -12.76 -0.26
C LYS A 100 2.43 -11.54 -0.34
N THR A 101 2.49 -10.91 -1.52
CA THR A 101 3.31 -9.72 -1.75
C THR A 101 2.83 -8.55 -0.90
N LEU A 102 1.51 -8.37 -0.78
CA LEU A 102 0.90 -7.39 0.10
C LEU A 102 1.39 -7.53 1.55
N THR A 103 1.43 -8.76 2.09
CA THR A 103 1.91 -8.96 3.48
C THR A 103 3.36 -8.55 3.68
N TYR A 104 4.21 -8.76 2.67
CA TYR A 104 5.61 -8.32 2.74
C TYR A 104 5.74 -6.80 2.70
N TRP A 105 4.87 -6.11 1.97
CA TRP A 105 4.88 -4.64 1.94
C TRP A 105 4.34 -4.02 3.23
N LEU A 106 3.33 -4.65 3.84
CA LEU A 106 2.82 -4.22 5.15
C LEU A 106 3.89 -4.40 6.24
N ASP A 107 4.72 -5.45 6.17
CA ASP A 107 5.86 -5.66 7.06
C ASP A 107 7.14 -4.93 6.59
N TRP A 108 7.04 -3.62 6.34
CA TRP A 108 8.19 -2.80 5.93
C TRP A 108 9.31 -2.73 6.98
N GLN A 109 9.01 -3.06 8.25
CA GLN A 109 9.99 -3.12 9.34
C GLN A 109 10.64 -4.50 9.51
N ALA A 110 10.32 -5.47 8.63
CA ALA A 110 10.84 -6.83 8.66
C ALA A 110 10.67 -7.53 10.03
N LYS A 111 9.58 -7.23 10.75
CA LYS A 111 9.23 -7.82 12.05
C LYS A 111 8.84 -9.29 11.93
N LYS A 112 8.57 -9.77 10.72
CA LYS A 112 7.96 -11.06 10.37
C LYS A 112 6.51 -11.19 10.84
N CYS A 113 5.90 -10.10 11.28
CA CYS A 113 4.53 -10.04 11.75
C CYS A 113 3.88 -8.70 11.36
N ILE A 114 2.58 -8.75 11.13
CA ILE A 114 1.74 -7.58 10.87
C ILE A 114 1.06 -7.21 12.19
N CYS A 115 1.05 -5.94 12.54
CA CYS A 115 0.31 -5.38 13.66
C CYS A 115 -0.72 -4.33 13.19
N PHE A 116 -1.56 -3.86 14.12
CA PHE A 116 -2.63 -2.91 13.80
C PHE A 116 -2.08 -1.62 13.16
N GLU A 117 -0.93 -1.15 13.64
CA GLU A 117 -0.27 0.05 13.13
C GLU A 117 0.09 -0.07 11.64
N ASP A 118 0.41 -1.28 11.17
CA ASP A 118 0.80 -1.53 9.78
C ASP A 118 -0.39 -1.41 8.81
N ILE A 119 -1.64 -1.50 9.30
CA ILE A 119 -2.87 -1.36 8.49
C ILE A 119 -3.67 -0.08 8.79
N GLN A 120 -3.29 0.67 9.83
CA GLN A 120 -4.01 1.88 10.24
C GLN A 120 -4.05 2.96 9.15
N PHE A 121 -3.05 2.96 8.26
CA PHE A 121 -3.00 3.91 7.14
C PHE A 121 -4.17 3.74 6.16
N LEU A 122 -4.87 2.60 6.13
CA LEU A 122 -6.02 2.38 5.24
C LEU A 122 -7.16 3.38 5.48
N ASP A 123 -7.31 3.88 6.72
CA ASP A 123 -8.34 4.85 7.08
C ASP A 123 -7.98 6.29 6.63
N THR A 124 -6.70 6.57 6.41
CA THR A 124 -6.21 7.92 6.09
C THR A 124 -5.77 8.07 4.64
N TRP A 125 -5.30 6.99 4.03
CA TRP A 125 -4.85 6.99 2.64
C TRP A 125 -6.05 6.99 1.68
N LYS A 126 -6.02 7.91 0.73
CA LYS A 126 -7.01 8.03 -0.35
C LYS A 126 -6.30 7.73 -1.67
N PRO A 127 -6.40 6.50 -2.19
CA PRO A 127 -5.79 6.17 -3.47
C PRO A 127 -6.50 6.95 -4.59
N PRO A 128 -5.78 7.36 -5.64
CA PRO A 128 -6.40 7.88 -6.85
C PRO A 128 -7.41 6.89 -7.45
N ALA A 129 -8.56 7.40 -7.91
CA ALA A 129 -9.63 6.57 -8.44
C ALA A 129 -9.20 5.69 -9.63
N TRP A 130 -8.23 6.16 -10.42
CA TRP A 130 -7.72 5.43 -11.59
C TRP A 130 -6.92 4.16 -11.24
N LEU A 131 -6.45 4.00 -9.98
CA LEU A 131 -5.76 2.77 -9.56
C LEU A 131 -6.69 1.56 -9.47
N VAL A 132 -7.97 1.80 -9.17
CA VAL A 132 -9.00 0.76 -8.98
C VAL A 132 -9.96 0.73 -10.18
N ALA A 133 -9.89 1.71 -11.08
CA ALA A 133 -10.70 1.75 -12.28
C ALA A 133 -10.43 0.53 -13.18
N GLU A 134 -11.50 -0.05 -13.71
CA GLU A 134 -11.38 -1.06 -14.75
C GLU A 134 -10.77 -0.41 -16.01
N PRO A 135 -9.84 -1.09 -16.70
CA PRO A 135 -9.28 -0.57 -17.93
C PRO A 135 -10.40 -0.42 -18.96
N ASP A 136 -10.67 0.82 -19.38
CA ASP A 136 -11.61 1.14 -20.46
C ASP A 136 -10.84 1.09 -21.81
N PRO A 137 -11.01 0.03 -22.62
CA PRO A 137 -10.32 -0.08 -23.90
C PRO A 137 -10.81 0.94 -24.94
N ASP A 138 -12.02 1.50 -24.80
CA ASP A 138 -12.59 2.47 -25.74
C ASP A 138 -12.02 3.89 -25.53
N ALA A 139 -11.49 4.19 -24.34
CA ALA A 139 -10.83 5.46 -24.05
C ALA A 139 -9.51 5.65 -24.83
N ALA A 140 -8.79 4.56 -25.14
CA ALA A 140 -7.54 4.59 -25.90
C ALA A 140 -7.75 4.83 -27.40
N GLN A 141 -8.96 4.60 -27.92
CA GLN A 141 -9.30 4.75 -29.34
C GLN A 141 -9.79 6.15 -29.71
N LYS A 142 -9.96 7.06 -28.74
CA LYS A 142 -10.47 8.43 -28.94
C LYS A 142 -9.44 9.53 -28.72
N MET A 143 -8.14 9.19 -28.59
CA MET A 143 -7.04 10.16 -28.58
C MET A 143 -6.35 10.25 -29.93
#